data_AF-A0A4U5N0X5-F1
#
_entry.id   AF-A0A4U5N0X5-F1
#
_cell.length_a   1.000
_cell.length_b   1.000
_cell.length_c   1.000
_cell.angle_alpha   90.00
_cell.angle_beta   90.00
_cell.angle_gamma   90.00
#
_symmetry.space_group_name_H-M   'P 1'
#
loop_
_entity.id
_entity.type
_entity.pdbx_description
1 polymer ?
#
loop_
_entity_poly.entity_id
_entity_poly.type
_entity_poly.pdbx_seq_one_letter_code
_entity_poly.pdbx_strand_id
1 'polypeptide(L)'
;MANTVGPGGRTGIEEDIKEDATELKFPKEFDGQGCDALMTSEVFLLLEHRRQQSEQKEEIEEMNEVFVKTLDYSRRLSRFKNRETIRAVRAIFANKGQLHKYEIAQIANLCPETAEEAKALIPSLEDKMSDEELEELLRELQTKKTFQ
;
A
#
# COMPACT_ATOMS: atom_id res chain seq x y z
N MET A 1 28.16 -6.13 7.93
CA MET A 1 27.71 -7.05 8.99
C MET A 1 26.20 -6.92 9.06
N ALA A 2 25.48 -8.00 8.74
CA ALA A 2 24.03 -8.01 8.64
C ALA A 2 23.42 -8.09 10.04
N ASN A 3 22.50 -7.19 10.37
CA ASN A 3 21.76 -7.21 11.63
C ASN A 3 20.50 -8.06 11.41
N THR A 4 20.59 -9.36 11.71
CA THR A 4 19.45 -10.27 11.74
C THR A 4 18.73 -10.12 13.07
N VAL A 5 17.48 -9.64 13.05
CA VAL A 5 16.60 -9.60 14.22
C VAL A 5 16.21 -11.04 14.58
N GLY A 6 16.73 -11.55 15.70
CA GLY A 6 16.35 -12.85 16.26
C GLY A 6 14.99 -12.81 16.96
N PRO A 7 14.46 -13.96 17.43
CA PRO A 7 13.16 -14.04 18.09
C PRO A 7 13.30 -13.48 19.52
N GLY A 8 13.12 -12.18 19.67
CA GLY A 8 13.23 -11.48 20.94
C GLY A 8 11.91 -11.45 21.70
N GLY A 9 11.88 -12.07 22.89
CA GLY A 9 10.83 -11.87 23.88
C GLY A 9 10.72 -10.39 24.26
N ARG A 10 9.50 -9.86 24.24
CA ARG A 10 9.18 -8.47 24.55
C ARG A 10 9.39 -8.18 26.05
N THR A 11 10.47 -7.48 26.39
CA THR A 11 10.61 -6.78 27.68
C THR A 11 10.56 -5.28 27.44
N GLY A 12 9.34 -4.76 27.41
CA GLY A 12 9.04 -3.34 27.37
C GLY A 12 7.54 -3.22 27.52
N ILE A 13 7.10 -2.43 28.48
CA ILE A 13 5.69 -2.01 28.56
C ILE A 13 5.47 -1.20 27.29
N GLU A 14 4.98 -1.85 26.23
CA GLU A 14 4.42 -1.15 25.08
C GLU A 14 3.26 -0.35 25.67
N GLU A 15 3.34 0.99 25.63
CA GLU A 15 2.13 1.78 25.78
C GLU A 15 1.16 1.22 24.74
N ASP A 16 0.04 0.65 25.19
CA ASP A 16 -1.06 0.21 24.34
C ASP A 16 -1.65 1.48 23.69
N ILE A 17 -0.95 1.99 22.68
CA ILE A 17 -1.48 3.01 21.80
C ILE A 17 -2.65 2.33 21.11
N LYS A 18 -3.87 2.79 21.41
CA LYS A 18 -5.05 2.35 20.69
C LYS A 18 -4.90 2.76 19.23
N GLU A 19 -4.52 1.79 18.40
CA GLU A 19 -4.34 1.96 16.96
C GLU A 19 -5.65 2.41 16.31
N ASP A 20 -5.56 3.41 15.43
CA ASP A 20 -6.71 3.93 14.70
C ASP A 20 -6.28 4.48 13.34
N ALA A 21 -6.53 3.71 12.29
CA ALA A 21 -6.19 4.10 10.93
C ALA A 21 -7.04 5.29 10.41
N THR A 22 -8.19 5.59 11.02
CA THR A 22 -9.00 6.76 10.67
C THR A 22 -8.37 8.06 11.16
N GLU A 23 -7.55 7.99 12.21
CA GLU A 23 -6.82 9.11 12.80
C GLU A 23 -5.29 9.04 12.53
N LEU A 24 -4.85 8.12 11.66
CA LEU A 24 -3.43 7.85 11.37
C LEU A 24 -2.59 7.49 12.61
N LYS A 25 -3.21 6.85 13.60
CA LYS A 25 -2.54 6.32 14.78
C LYS A 25 -2.03 4.92 14.49
N PHE A 26 -0.75 4.84 14.13
CA PHE A 26 -0.04 3.58 13.92
C PHE A 26 0.97 3.31 15.05
N PRO A 27 1.34 2.05 15.28
CA PRO A 27 2.47 1.73 16.15
C PRO A 27 3.78 2.34 15.64
N LYS A 28 4.70 2.64 16.56
CA LYS A 28 6.02 3.24 16.27
C LYS A 28 6.86 2.46 15.26
N GLU A 29 6.59 1.16 15.12
CA GLU A 29 7.24 0.28 14.14
C GLU A 29 6.96 0.73 12.69
N PHE A 30 5.85 1.44 12.46
CA PHE A 30 5.46 1.97 11.16
C PHE A 30 5.95 3.40 10.88
N ASP A 31 6.52 4.09 11.87
CA ASP A 31 7.03 5.46 11.74
C ASP A 31 8.49 5.53 11.23
N GLY A 32 9.13 4.38 11.02
CA GLY A 32 10.52 4.31 10.58
C GLY A 32 10.76 4.95 9.21
N GLN A 33 11.93 5.58 9.02
CA GLN A 33 12.32 6.24 7.76
C GLN A 33 12.36 5.28 6.55
N GLY A 34 12.45 3.96 6.79
CA GLY A 34 12.35 2.91 5.77
C GLY A 34 11.00 2.19 5.69
N CYS A 35 10.02 2.59 6.51
CA CYS A 35 8.67 2.04 6.44
C CYS A 35 7.89 2.75 5.34
N ASP A 36 7.37 2.00 4.38
CA ASP A 36 6.51 2.54 3.33
C ASP A 36 5.28 1.64 3.16
N ALA A 37 4.16 2.25 2.79
CA ALA A 37 2.91 1.54 2.60
C ALA A 37 2.85 1.06 1.15
N LEU A 38 2.69 -0.24 0.93
CA LEU A 38 2.57 -0.80 -0.42
C LEU A 38 1.12 -0.81 -0.90
N MET A 39 0.92 -0.49 -2.18
CA MET A 39 -0.35 -0.69 -2.87
C MET A 39 -0.57 -2.19 -3.11
N THR A 40 -1.81 -2.63 -3.17
CA THR A 40 -2.19 -4.03 -3.49
C THR A 40 -1.56 -4.47 -4.82
N SER A 41 -1.49 -3.55 -5.77
CA SER A 41 -0.84 -3.74 -7.07
C SER A 41 0.68 -3.97 -6.98
N GLU A 42 1.37 -3.29 -6.06
CA GLU A 42 2.81 -3.51 -5.82
C GLU A 42 3.05 -4.84 -5.13
N VAL A 43 2.22 -5.17 -4.13
CA VAL A 43 2.25 -6.47 -3.45
C VAL A 43 2.08 -7.59 -4.47
N PHE A 44 1.12 -7.46 -5.39
CA PHE A 44 0.91 -8.43 -6.46
C PHE A 44 2.18 -8.65 -7.30
N LEU A 45 2.82 -7.57 -7.77
CA LEU A 45 4.05 -7.68 -8.57
C LEU A 45 5.20 -8.35 -7.80
N LEU A 46 5.38 -7.99 -6.53
CA LEU A 46 6.45 -8.54 -5.69
C LEU A 46 6.25 -10.03 -5.45
N LEU A 47 5.02 -10.44 -5.12
CA LEU A 47 4.70 -11.84 -4.89
C LEU A 47 4.74 -12.66 -6.19
N GLU A 48 4.25 -12.12 -7.31
CA GLU A 48 4.31 -12.80 -8.60
C GLU A 48 5.77 -13.02 -9.05
N HIS A 49 6.63 -12.02 -8.88
CA HIS A 49 8.06 -12.15 -9.15
C HIS A 49 8.73 -13.17 -8.22
N ARG A 50 8.41 -13.18 -6.92
CA ARG A 50 8.94 -14.16 -5.97
C ARG A 50 8.52 -15.60 -6.32
N ARG A 51 7.29 -15.79 -6.78
CA ARG A 51 6.79 -17.08 -7.29
C ARG A 51 7.60 -17.53 -8.50
N GLN A 52 7.75 -16.66 -9.51
CA GLN A 52 8.51 -16.98 -10.73
C GLN A 52 9.96 -17.37 -10.41
N GLN A 53 10.61 -16.68 -9.46
CA GLN A 53 11.94 -17.05 -9.00
C GLN A 53 11.97 -18.43 -8.33
N SER A 54 10.93 -18.79 -7.58
CA SER A 54 10.82 -20.12 -6.96
C SER A 54 10.70 -21.22 -8.01
N GLU A 55 9.95 -20.97 -9.08
CA GLU A 55 9.73 -21.91 -10.18
C GLU A 55 10.97 -22.13 -11.07
N GLN A 56 11.92 -21.18 -11.05
CA GLN A 56 13.18 -21.26 -11.79
C GLN A 56 14.29 -21.98 -11.03
N LYS A 57 14.11 -22.27 -9.73
CA LYS A 57 15.07 -23.04 -8.95
C LYS A 57 15.02 -24.51 -9.34
N GLU A 58 16.17 -25.18 -9.28
CA GLU A 58 16.27 -26.62 -9.53
C GLU A 58 15.51 -27.44 -8.48
N GLU A 59 15.46 -26.95 -7.23
CA GLU A 59 14.63 -27.51 -6.16
C GLU A 59 13.32 -26.73 -6.02
N ILE A 60 12.19 -27.43 -6.15
CA ILE A 60 10.86 -26.86 -5.98
C ILE A 60 10.63 -26.62 -4.49
N GLU A 61 10.76 -25.36 -4.07
CA GLU A 61 10.28 -24.91 -2.76
C GLU A 61 8.76 -24.66 -2.84
N GLU A 62 7.97 -25.46 -2.14
CA GLU A 62 6.54 -25.20 -1.97
C GLU A 62 6.33 -23.87 -1.22
N MET A 63 5.53 -23.00 -1.82
CA MET A 63 5.17 -21.73 -1.18
C MET A 63 4.13 -21.98 -0.08
N ASN A 64 4.29 -21.31 1.06
CA ASN A 64 3.36 -21.49 2.17
C ASN A 64 1.94 -21.01 1.81
N GLU A 65 0.96 -21.53 2.54
CA GLU A 65 -0.46 -21.25 2.28
C GLU A 65 -0.78 -19.74 2.37
N VAL A 66 -0.15 -19.03 3.31
CA VAL A 66 -0.32 -17.58 3.46
C VAL A 66 0.12 -16.84 2.20
N PHE A 67 1.28 -17.19 1.64
CA PHE A 67 1.79 -16.61 0.41
C PHE A 67 0.82 -16.81 -0.75
N VAL A 68 0.34 -18.05 -0.95
CA VAL A 68 -0.59 -18.37 -2.03
C VAL A 68 -1.88 -17.57 -1.89
N LYS A 69 -2.46 -17.53 -0.68
CA LYS A 69 -3.67 -16.74 -0.41
C LYS A 69 -3.47 -15.24 -0.62
N THR A 70 -2.35 -14.69 -0.18
CA THR A 70 -2.04 -13.25 -0.38
C THR A 70 -1.79 -12.93 -1.85
N LEU A 71 -1.13 -13.82 -2.60
CA LEU A 71 -0.95 -13.66 -4.04
C LEU A 71 -2.31 -13.68 -4.76
N ASP A 72 -3.20 -14.61 -4.42
CA ASP A 72 -4.54 -14.69 -5.03
C ASP A 72 -5.44 -13.51 -4.66
N TYR A 73 -5.34 -13.02 -3.42
CA TYR A 73 -6.02 -11.81 -2.99
C TYR A 73 -5.51 -10.58 -3.77
N SER A 74 -4.20 -10.37 -3.77
CA SER A 74 -3.59 -9.22 -4.46
C SER A 74 -3.80 -9.26 -5.97
N ARG A 75 -3.78 -10.45 -6.60
CA ARG A 75 -4.11 -10.63 -8.03
C ARG A 75 -5.54 -10.20 -8.36
N ARG A 76 -6.49 -10.48 -7.47
CA ARG A 76 -7.92 -10.16 -7.65
C ARG A 76 -8.23 -8.69 -7.42
N LEU A 77 -7.66 -8.09 -6.37
CA LEU A 77 -7.95 -6.70 -6.00
C LEU A 77 -6.98 -5.68 -6.57
N SER A 78 -5.88 -6.11 -7.20
CA SER A 78 -4.98 -5.22 -7.91
C SER A 78 -5.76 -4.42 -8.95
N ARG A 79 -5.80 -3.11 -8.75
CA ARG A 79 -6.35 -2.14 -9.72
C ARG A 79 -5.39 -1.90 -10.88
N PHE A 80 -4.11 -2.20 -10.67
CA PHE A 80 -3.06 -1.92 -11.62
C PHE A 80 -2.15 -3.13 -11.81
N LYS A 81 -2.14 -3.74 -13.00
CA LYS A 81 -1.32 -4.94 -13.29
C LYS A 81 -0.02 -4.61 -14.03
N ASN A 82 0.00 -3.49 -14.75
CA ASN A 82 1.17 -3.05 -15.48
C ASN A 82 2.17 -2.29 -14.58
N ARG A 83 3.46 -2.66 -14.64
CA ARG A 83 4.54 -2.09 -13.82
C ARG A 83 4.77 -0.61 -14.08
N GLU A 84 4.75 -0.20 -15.35
CA GLU A 84 4.87 1.19 -15.77
C GLU A 84 3.67 2.01 -15.25
N THR A 85 2.46 1.46 -15.30
CA THR A 85 1.27 2.12 -14.75
C THR A 85 1.35 2.27 -13.23
N ILE A 86 1.80 1.24 -12.50
CA ILE A 86 1.99 1.33 -11.04
C ILE A 86 2.98 2.44 -10.69
N ARG A 87 4.10 2.55 -11.42
CA ARG A 87 5.06 3.65 -11.23
C ARG A 87 4.45 5.01 -11.55
N ALA A 88 3.67 5.10 -12.62
CA ALA A 88 2.98 6.33 -12.99
C ALA A 88 1.97 6.74 -11.90
N VAL A 89 1.21 5.79 -11.34
CA VAL A 89 0.29 6.04 -10.21
C VAL A 89 1.06 6.57 -9.00
N ARG A 90 2.20 5.97 -8.62
CA ARG A 90 3.04 6.53 -7.55
C ARG A 90 3.51 7.95 -7.83
N ALA A 91 3.84 8.26 -9.08
CA ALA A 91 4.32 9.57 -9.47
C ALA A 91 3.26 10.68 -9.32
N ILE A 92 1.95 10.35 -9.44
CA ILE A 92 0.85 11.31 -9.18
C ILE A 92 0.96 11.89 -7.77
N PHE A 93 1.32 11.06 -6.79
CA PHE A 93 1.41 11.43 -5.38
C PHE A 93 2.77 12.00 -4.97
N ALA A 94 3.78 11.99 -5.87
CA ALA A 94 5.15 12.36 -5.51
C ALA A 94 5.29 13.80 -4.99
N ASN A 95 4.43 14.71 -5.45
CA ASN A 95 4.41 16.11 -5.01
C ASN A 95 3.35 16.41 -3.95
N LYS A 96 2.67 15.39 -3.41
CA LYS A 96 1.59 15.54 -2.41
C LYS A 96 2.12 15.26 -1.00
N GLY A 97 3.11 16.05 -0.57
CA GLY A 97 3.81 15.86 0.70
C GLY A 97 2.94 15.95 1.97
N GLN A 98 1.71 16.48 1.87
CA GLN A 98 0.74 16.49 2.96
C GLN A 98 0.03 15.14 3.16
N LEU A 99 0.06 14.25 2.17
CA LEU A 99 -0.55 12.93 2.27
C LEU A 99 0.38 11.95 2.97
N HIS A 100 -0.19 11.22 3.93
CA HIS A 100 0.49 10.12 4.59
C HIS A 100 0.62 8.93 3.63
N LYS A 101 1.67 8.13 3.79
CA LYS A 101 1.94 6.95 2.96
C LYS A 101 0.76 5.97 2.93
N TYR A 102 0.10 5.81 4.08
CA TYR A 102 -1.14 5.03 4.21
C TYR A 102 -2.26 5.56 3.31
N GLU A 103 -2.50 6.87 3.31
CA GLU A 103 -3.58 7.49 2.52
C GLU A 103 -3.32 7.32 1.03
N ILE A 104 -2.07 7.49 0.59
CA ILE A 104 -1.66 7.26 -0.80
C ILE A 104 -2.00 5.82 -1.21
N ALA A 105 -1.62 4.84 -0.38
CA ALA A 105 -1.93 3.43 -0.65
C ALA A 105 -3.45 3.17 -0.66
N GLN A 106 -4.20 3.75 0.27
CA GLN A 106 -5.66 3.60 0.35
C GLN A 106 -6.37 4.21 -0.87
N ILE A 107 -6.01 5.44 -1.28
CA ILE A 107 -6.58 6.09 -2.47
C ILE A 107 -6.32 5.22 -3.71
N ALA A 108 -5.09 4.72 -3.88
CA ALA A 108 -4.74 3.91 -5.03
C ALA A 108 -5.39 2.51 -5.03
N ASN A 109 -5.69 1.94 -3.86
CA ASN A 109 -6.36 0.64 -3.73
C ASN A 109 -7.88 0.75 -3.96
N LEU A 110 -8.49 1.77 -3.36
CA LEU A 110 -9.94 1.96 -3.38
C LEU A 110 -10.40 2.61 -4.68
N CYS A 111 -9.60 3.51 -5.26
CA CYS A 111 -9.92 4.29 -6.45
C CYS A 111 -11.28 5.01 -6.36
N PRO A 112 -11.50 5.86 -5.35
CA PRO A 112 -12.73 6.63 -5.24
C PRO A 112 -12.93 7.55 -6.44
N GLU A 113 -14.18 7.86 -6.75
CA GLU A 113 -14.58 8.64 -7.92
C GLU A 113 -14.83 10.12 -7.57
N THR A 114 -15.17 10.41 -6.31
CA THR A 114 -15.46 11.77 -5.82
C THR A 114 -14.68 12.09 -4.54
N ALA A 115 -14.47 13.39 -4.28
CA ALA A 115 -13.86 13.85 -3.03
C ALA A 115 -14.68 13.42 -1.80
N GLU A 116 -16.01 13.47 -1.89
CA GLU A 116 -16.94 13.01 -0.85
C GLU A 116 -16.72 11.53 -0.53
N GLU A 117 -16.65 10.66 -1.54
CA GLU A 117 -16.39 9.22 -1.35
C GLU A 117 -15.00 9.00 -0.73
N ALA A 118 -13.98 9.71 -1.22
CA ALA A 118 -12.62 9.57 -0.73
C ALA A 118 -12.51 9.96 0.76
N LYS A 119 -13.14 11.06 1.17
CA LYS A 119 -13.17 11.50 2.58
C LYS A 119 -14.04 10.59 3.45
N ALA A 120 -15.14 10.06 2.93
CA ALA A 120 -15.96 9.09 3.65
C ALA A 120 -15.22 7.77 3.91
N LEU A 121 -14.42 7.29 2.95
CA LEU A 121 -13.64 6.06 3.07
C LEU A 121 -12.32 6.26 3.84
N ILE A 122 -11.74 7.45 3.77
CA ILE A 122 -10.45 7.81 4.37
C ILE A 122 -10.63 9.13 5.16
N PRO A 123 -11.19 9.07 6.38
CA PRO A 123 -11.55 10.27 7.15
C PRO A 123 -10.37 11.20 7.44
N SER A 124 -9.15 10.68 7.48
CA SER A 124 -7.93 11.47 7.70
C SER A 124 -7.62 12.48 6.59
N LEU A 125 -8.34 12.45 5.47
CA LEU A 125 -8.22 13.40 4.35
C LEU A 125 -8.99 14.72 4.55
N GLU A 126 -9.98 14.77 5.46
CA GLU A 126 -10.93 15.90 5.62
C GLU A 126 -10.24 17.28 5.61
N ASP A 127 -9.16 17.43 6.38
CA ASP A 127 -8.48 18.71 6.58
C ASP A 127 -7.16 18.86 5.79
N LYS A 128 -6.86 17.94 4.86
CA LYS A 128 -5.54 17.89 4.20
C LYS A 128 -5.47 18.54 2.83
N MET A 129 -6.58 18.64 2.13
CA MET A 129 -6.67 19.24 0.79
C MET A 129 -8.11 19.64 0.48
N SER A 130 -8.26 20.58 -0.46
CA SER A 130 -9.59 20.97 -0.91
C SER A 130 -10.26 19.86 -1.74
N ASP A 131 -11.58 19.90 -1.85
CA ASP A 131 -12.33 18.94 -2.66
C ASP A 131 -11.93 19.05 -4.13
N GLU A 132 -11.66 20.26 -4.63
CA GLU A 132 -11.20 20.49 -6.00
C GLU A 132 -9.83 19.85 -6.28
N GLU A 133 -8.88 20.01 -5.34
CA GLU A 133 -7.55 19.39 -5.46
C GLU A 133 -7.63 17.86 -5.42
N LEU A 134 -8.50 17.33 -4.55
CA LEU A 134 -8.72 15.89 -4.42
C LEU A 134 -9.41 15.35 -5.68
N GLU A 135 -10.43 16.02 -6.21
CA GLU A 135 -11.08 15.63 -7.46
C GLU A 135 -10.12 15.61 -8.64
N GLU A 136 -9.25 16.61 -8.78
CA GLU A 136 -8.25 16.63 -9.86
C GLU A 136 -7.31 15.41 -9.75
N LEU A 137 -6.84 15.11 -8.54
CA LEU A 137 -5.99 13.95 -8.28
C LEU A 137 -6.72 12.63 -8.60
N LEU A 138 -7.98 12.50 -8.21
CA LEU A 138 -8.78 11.29 -8.47
C LEU A 138 -9.02 11.14 -9.96
N ARG A 139 -9.31 12.21 -10.70
CA ARG A 139 -9.45 12.18 -12.15
C ARG A 139 -8.16 11.69 -12.81
N GLU A 140 -7.00 12.21 -12.40
CA GLU A 140 -5.71 11.73 -12.93
C GLU A 140 -5.50 10.24 -12.66
N LEU A 141 -5.82 9.77 -11.44
CA LEU A 141 -5.76 8.36 -11.08
C LEU A 141 -6.68 7.49 -11.95
N GLN A 142 -7.93 7.92 -12.17
CA GLN A 142 -8.89 7.19 -13.02
C GLN A 142 -8.40 7.09 -14.47
N THR A 143 -7.69 8.11 -15.00
CA THR A 143 -7.09 7.99 -16.34
C THR A 143 -6.12 6.80 -16.40
N LYS A 144 -5.28 6.60 -15.38
CA LYS A 144 -4.31 5.49 -15.35
C LYS A 144 -4.96 4.12 -15.24
N LYS A 145 -6.16 4.05 -14.65
CA LYS A 145 -6.96 2.83 -14.55
C LYS A 145 -7.57 2.42 -15.89
N THR A 146 -8.06 3.38 -16.68
CA THR A 146 -8.72 3.13 -17.97
C THR A 146 -7.77 2.67 -19.08
N PHE A 147 -6.49 3.04 -19.01
CA PHE A 147 -5.48 2.68 -20.02
C PHE A 147 -4.70 1.38 -19.73
N GLN A 148 -5.23 0.50 -18.88
CA GLN A 148 -4.66 -0.82 -18.60
C GLN A 148 -5.14 -1.93 -19.54
#